data_AF-A0AAD9URL8-F1
#
_entry.id   AF-A0AAD9URL8-F1
#
_cell.length_a   1.000
_cell.length_b   1.000
_cell.length_c   1.000
_cell.angle_alpha   90.00
_cell.angle_beta   90.00
_cell.angle_gamma   90.00
#
_symmetry.space_group_name_H-M   'P 1'
#
loop_
_entity.id
_entity.type
_entity.pdbx_description
1 polymer ?
#
loop_
_entity_poly.entity_id
_entity_poly.type
_entity_poly.pdbx_seq_one_letter_code
_entity_poly.pdbx_strand_id
1 'polypeptide(L)'
;MASFKKVQEMLFLCLIEEIMEEEEFVLLSQENRPSNLPFHAAYEQFSLENKDLGECQADFQVEKRDIPLLTDALRAPSVFQCHNGTAYKGHKRSY
;
A
#
# COMPACT_ATOMS: atom_id res chain seq x y z
N MET A 1 -10.36 1.15 15.70
CA MET A 1 -9.03 0.54 15.88
C MET A 1 -7.99 1.53 15.37
N ALA A 2 -6.92 1.79 16.12
CA ALA A 2 -5.82 2.62 15.64
C ALA A 2 -5.04 1.86 14.54
N SER A 3 -4.49 2.57 13.55
CA SER A 3 -3.62 1.94 12.56
C SER A 3 -2.27 1.60 13.18
N PHE A 4 -1.58 0.58 12.66
CA PHE A 4 -0.21 0.25 13.09
C PHE A 4 0.73 1.45 13.05
N LYS A 5 0.55 2.35 12.07
CA LYS A 5 1.27 3.63 11.98
C LYS A 5 1.09 4.49 13.23
N LYS A 6 -0.16 4.70 13.68
CA LYS A 6 -0.45 5.50 14.88
C LYS A 6 0.10 4.87 16.16
N VAL A 7 0.10 3.53 16.24
CA VAL A 7 0.68 2.81 17.38
C VAL A 7 2.20 3.00 17.42
N GLN A 8 2.87 2.87 16.28
CA GLN A 8 4.32 3.10 16.17
C GLN A 8 4.70 4.56 16.49
N GLU A 9 3.94 5.54 15.99
CA GLU A 9 4.14 6.96 16.32
C GLU A 9 3.99 7.22 17.83
N MET A 10 2.99 6.61 18.46
CA MET A 10 2.77 6.75 19.91
C MET A 10 3.89 6.10 20.74
N LEU A 11 4.34 4.90 20.36
CA LEU A 11 5.46 4.23 21.02
C LEU A 11 6.74 5.07 20.94
N PHE A 12 6.99 5.70 19.79
CA PHE A 12 8.14 6.58 19.60
C PHE A 12 8.05 7.84 20.47
N LEU A 13 6.86 8.44 20.58
CA LEU A 13 6.62 9.56 21.49
C LEU A 13 6.84 9.16 22.96
N CYS A 14 6.36 7.99 23.39
CA CYS A 14 6.57 7.50 24.75
C CYS A 14 8.06 7.30 25.08
N LEU A 15 8.87 6.86 24.12
CA LEU A 15 10.32 6.76 24.30
C LEU A 15 10.98 8.14 24.44
N ILE A 16 10.58 9.12 23.61
CA ILE A 16 11.11 10.50 23.67
C ILE A 16 10.77 11.19 24.99
N GLU A 17 9.54 10.99 25.47
CA GLU A 17 9.06 11.56 26.73
C GLU A 17 9.53 10.75 27.97
N GLU A 18 10.42 9.77 27.79
CA GLU A 18 10.96 8.90 28.84
C GLU A 18 9.85 8.19 29.66
N ILE A 19 8.68 7.99 29.06
CA ILE A 19 7.57 7.22 29.65
C ILE A 19 7.86 5.73 29.62
N MET A 20 8.77 5.32 28.73
CA MET A 20 9.09 3.94 28.41
C MET A 20 10.59 3.81 28.15
N GLU A 21 11.18 2.70 28.60
CA GLU A 21 12.59 2.40 28.36
C GLU A 21 12.82 1.81 26.95
N GLU A 22 14.07 1.82 26.49
CA GLU A 22 14.42 1.36 25.13
C GLU A 22 14.04 -0.12 24.93
N GLU A 23 14.24 -0.96 25.94
CA GLU A 23 13.90 -2.38 25.93
C GLU A 23 12.39 -2.60 25.75
N GLU A 24 11.57 -1.81 26.45
CA GLU A 24 10.11 -1.86 26.35
C GLU A 24 9.64 -1.38 24.97
N PHE A 25 10.27 -0.34 24.44
CA PHE A 25 10.01 0.15 23.08
C PHE A 25 10.35 -0.91 22.03
N VAL A 26 11.50 -1.60 22.15
CA VAL A 26 11.90 -2.65 21.21
C VAL A 26 10.90 -3.79 21.21
N LEU A 27 10.46 -4.25 22.39
CA LEU A 27 9.47 -5.32 22.51
C LEU A 27 8.13 -4.90 21.89
N LEU A 28 7.60 -3.73 22.25
CA LEU A 28 6.29 -3.29 21.78
C LEU A 28 6.28 -2.91 20.30
N SER A 29 7.37 -2.35 19.78
CA SER A 29 7.50 -2.02 18.36
C SER A 29 7.58 -3.27 17.48
N GLN A 30 8.19 -4.36 17.98
CA GLN A 30 8.21 -5.66 17.29
C GLN A 30 6.84 -6.32 17.25
N GLU A 31 6.14 -6.38 18.40
CA GLU A 31 4.78 -6.94 18.48
C GLU A 31 3.78 -6.14 17.64
N ASN A 32 3.97 -4.82 17.55
CA ASN A 32 3.13 -3.94 16.73
C ASN A 32 3.76 -3.63 15.37
N ARG A 33 4.69 -4.46 14.89
CA ARG A 33 5.27 -4.28 13.56
C ARG A 33 4.20 -4.58 12.52
N PRO A 34 3.91 -3.64 11.60
CA PRO A 34 2.98 -3.94 10.51
C PRO A 34 3.55 -5.11 9.69
N SER A 35 2.72 -6.09 9.36
CA SER A 35 3.11 -7.18 8.45
C SER A 35 3.47 -6.66 7.04
N ASN A 36 3.11 -5.42 6.74
CA ASN A 36 3.49 -4.72 5.52
C ASN A 36 4.56 -3.69 5.80
N LEU A 37 5.53 -3.61 4.90
CA LEU A 37 6.42 -2.46 4.87
C LEU A 37 5.59 -1.17 4.64
N PRO A 38 5.93 -0.05 5.29
CA PRO A 38 5.18 1.21 5.21
C PRO A 38 5.31 1.88 3.82
N PHE A 39 5.85 1.19 2.82
CA PHE A 39 6.10 1.73 1.49
C PHE A 39 4.82 2.11 0.75
N HIS A 40 3.65 1.58 1.14
CA HIS A 40 2.38 1.96 0.51
C HIS A 40 2.05 3.46 0.59
N ALA A 41 2.54 4.17 1.61
CA ALA A 41 2.34 5.62 1.72
C ALA A 41 3.42 6.46 0.99
N ALA A 42 4.53 5.83 0.60
CA ALA A 42 5.63 6.48 -0.10
C ALA A 42 5.44 6.48 -1.63
N TYR A 43 4.57 5.61 -2.15
CA TYR A 43 4.21 5.57 -3.57
C TYR A 43 2.94 6.36 -3.84
N GLU A 44 2.95 7.10 -4.94
CA GLU A 44 1.74 7.72 -5.45
C GLU A 44 0.68 6.66 -5.78
N GLN A 45 -0.58 7.07 -5.67
CA GLN A 45 -1.68 6.20 -6.07
C GLN A 45 -1.55 5.90 -7.57
N PHE A 46 -1.57 4.61 -7.91
CA PHE A 46 -1.49 4.17 -9.30
C PHE A 46 -2.59 4.81 -10.16
N SER A 47 -2.20 5.45 -11.26
CA SER A 47 -3.09 5.99 -12.28
C SER A 47 -2.56 5.61 -13.65
N LEU A 48 -3.37 4.88 -14.43
CA LEU A 48 -3.03 4.57 -15.82
C LEU A 48 -2.96 5.83 -16.68
N GLU A 49 -3.71 6.88 -16.33
CA GLU A 49 -3.69 8.15 -17.06
C GLU A 49 -2.32 8.82 -16.97
N ASN A 50 -1.68 8.73 -15.80
CA ASN A 50 -0.39 9.35 -15.52
C ASN A 50 0.80 8.61 -16.13
N LYS A 51 0.66 7.34 -16.52
CA LYS A 51 1.75 6.56 -17.12
C LYS A 51 1.91 6.83 -18.60
N ASP A 52 3.12 7.03 -19.11
CA ASP A 52 3.33 7.12 -20.55
C ASP A 52 3.38 5.73 -21.23
N LEU A 53 3.51 5.71 -22.57
CA LEU A 53 3.51 4.47 -23.35
C LEU A 53 4.72 3.58 -23.02
N GLY A 54 5.91 4.19 -22.88
CA GLY A 54 7.14 3.49 -22.54
C GLY A 54 7.11 2.92 -21.13
N GLU A 55 6.59 3.67 -20.16
CA GLU A 55 6.36 3.18 -18.80
C GLU A 55 5.39 2.00 -18.76
N CYS A 56 4.29 2.05 -19.52
CA CYS A 56 3.35 0.94 -19.60
C CYS A 56 4.01 -0.33 -20.16
N GLN A 57 4.83 -0.18 -21.19
CA GLN A 57 5.51 -1.32 -21.81
C GLN A 57 6.66 -1.86 -20.94
N ALA A 58 7.38 -0.99 -20.23
CA ALA A 58 8.42 -1.42 -19.29
C ALA A 58 7.83 -2.19 -18.10
N ASP A 59 6.75 -1.68 -17.51
CA ASP A 59 6.19 -2.24 -16.27
C ASP A 59 5.27 -3.44 -16.50
N PHE A 60 4.47 -3.40 -17.57
CA PHE A 60 3.42 -4.39 -17.83
C PHE A 60 3.69 -5.25 -19.06
N GLN A 61 4.70 -4.90 -19.88
CA GLN A 61 5.01 -5.57 -21.15
C GLN A 61 3.83 -5.59 -22.13
N VAL A 62 2.91 -4.63 -22.00
CA VAL A 62 1.75 -4.45 -22.86
C VAL A 62 1.58 -2.98 -23.24
N GLU A 63 0.98 -2.75 -24.39
CA GLU A 63 0.65 -1.40 -24.85
C GLU A 63 -0.41 -0.77 -23.94
N LYS A 64 -0.29 0.53 -23.66
CA LYS A 64 -1.22 1.27 -22.79
C LYS A 64 -2.69 1.12 -23.21
N ARG A 65 -2.94 1.08 -24.52
CA ARG A 65 -4.29 0.93 -25.10
C ARG A 65 -4.90 -0.45 -24.87
N ASP A 66 -4.07 -1.47 -24.62
CA ASP A 66 -4.50 -2.86 -24.46
C ASP A 66 -4.75 -3.22 -22.99
N ILE A 67 -4.27 -2.39 -22.04
CA ILE A 67 -4.48 -2.60 -20.59
C ILE A 67 -5.98 -2.71 -20.22
N PRO A 68 -6.90 -1.88 -20.74
CA PRO A 68 -8.34 -2.08 -20.48
C PRO A 68 -8.85 -3.43 -20.97
N LEU A 69 -8.46 -3.86 -22.18
CA LEU A 69 -8.84 -5.16 -22.74
C LEU A 69 -8.31 -6.31 -21.90
N LEU A 70 -7.06 -6.20 -21.42
CA LEU A 70 -6.45 -7.16 -20.51
C LEU A 70 -7.20 -7.23 -19.18
N THR A 71 -7.61 -6.08 -18.64
CA THR A 71 -8.38 -5.98 -17.39
C THR A 71 -9.72 -6.73 -17.51
N ASP A 72 -10.40 -6.58 -18.65
CA ASP A 72 -11.66 -7.28 -18.94
C ASP A 72 -11.44 -8.78 -19.14
N ALA A 73 -10.42 -9.17 -19.91
CA ALA A 73 -10.09 -10.57 -20.19
C ALA A 73 -9.70 -11.33 -18.91
N LEU A 74 -8.93 -10.70 -18.03
CA LEU A 74 -8.55 -11.24 -16.72
C LEU A 74 -9.69 -11.19 -15.70
N ARG A 75 -10.82 -10.54 -16.04
CA ARG A 75 -11.95 -10.29 -15.13
C ARG A 75 -11.47 -9.67 -13.82
N ALA A 76 -10.57 -8.70 -13.92
CA ALA A 76 -9.95 -8.09 -12.75
C ALA A 76 -11.04 -7.54 -11.79
N PRO A 77 -10.97 -7.89 -10.50
CA PRO A 77 -11.98 -7.47 -9.56
C PRO A 77 -11.93 -5.94 -9.35
N SER A 78 -13.07 -5.34 -9.05
CA SER A 78 -13.15 -3.91 -8.71
C SER A 78 -12.51 -3.58 -7.37
N VAL A 79 -12.24 -4.58 -6.54
CA VAL A 79 -11.50 -4.45 -5.28
C VAL A 79 -10.53 -5.63 -5.17
N PHE A 80 -9.25 -5.33 -4.98
CA PHE A 80 -8.23 -6.31 -4.64
C PHE A 80 -8.09 -6.35 -3.13
N GLN A 81 -8.38 -7.50 -2.52
CA GLN A 81 -7.99 -7.78 -1.14
C GLN A 81 -6.62 -8.45 -1.16
N CYS A 82 -5.64 -7.78 -0.57
CA CYS A 82 -4.32 -8.34 -0.39
C CYS A 82 -4.31 -9.27 0.83
N HIS A 83 -3.40 -10.25 0.84
CA HIS A 83 -3.24 -11.22 1.95
C HIS A 83 -2.98 -10.56 3.32
N ASN A 84 -2.58 -9.30 3.30
CA ASN A 84 -2.28 -8.48 4.47
C ASN A 84 -3.48 -7.64 4.95
N GLY A 85 -4.68 -7.90 4.43
CA GLY A 85 -5.92 -7.23 4.83
C GLY A 85 -6.11 -5.83 4.24
N THR A 86 -5.19 -5.32 3.40
CA THR A 86 -5.44 -4.07 2.67
C THR A 86 -6.39 -4.31 1.51
N ALA A 87 -7.26 -3.34 1.26
CA ALA A 87 -8.20 -3.37 0.14
C ALA A 87 -7.92 -2.18 -0.78
N TYR A 88 -7.62 -2.47 -2.05
CA TYR A 88 -7.43 -1.46 -3.08
C TYR A 88 -8.59 -1.48 -4.06
N LYS A 89 -9.22 -0.32 -4.26
CA LYS A 89 -10.30 -0.17 -5.23
C LYS A 89 -9.72 0.00 -6.63
N GLY A 90 -9.94 -0.97 -7.50
CA GLY A 90 -9.65 -0.85 -8.93
C GLY A 90 -10.53 0.23 -9.55
N HIS A 91 -9.94 1.10 -10.36
CA HIS A 91 -10.69 2.14 -11.06
C HIS A 91 -11.39 1.51 -12.28
N LYS A 92 -12.71 1.30 -12.18
CA LYS A 92 -13.54 0.97 -13.36
C LYS A 92 -13.94 2.27 -14.05
N ARG A 93 -13.51 2.48 -15.29
CA ARG A 93 -14.12 3.50 -16.14
C ARG A 93 -15.59 3.12 -16.36
N SER A 94 -16.49 4.07 -16.10
CA SER A 94 -17.87 3.97 -16.54
C SER A 94 -17.89 4.39 -18.00
N TYR A 95 -18.42 3.52 -18.87
CA TYR A 95 -18.64 3.81 -20.30
C TYR A 95 -19.70 4.89 -20.48
#